data_AF-A0A6P6CEV1-F1
#
_entry.id   AF-A0A6P6CEV1-F1
#
_cell.length_a   1.000
_cell.length_b   1.000
_cell.length_c   1.000
_cell.angle_alpha   90.00
_cell.angle_beta   90.00
_cell.angle_gamma   90.00
#
_symmetry.space_group_name_H-M   'P 1'
#
loop_
_entity.id
_entity.type
_entity.pdbx_description
1 polymer ?
#
loop_
_entity_poly.entity_id
_entity_poly.type
_entity_poly.pdbx_seq_one_letter_code
_entity_poly.pdbx_strand_id
1 'polypeptide(L)'
;MEKIPEEGPALIIFYHGAIPIDFYYFMAKIFIHKGRTCRVVADHFVFKIPGFSLLLDVFCALHGPREKCVEILRSGHLLAISPGGVREALISDETYNIIWGNRKGFAQVAIDAKVPIIPMFTQNIREGFRSLGGTSKFWFIWFF
;
A
#
# COMPACT_ATOMS: atom_id res chain seq x y z
N MET A 1 10.69 10.52 6.29
CA MET A 1 11.01 11.31 5.07
C MET A 1 12.48 11.26 4.73
N GLU A 2 13.39 11.42 5.70
CA GLU A 2 14.84 11.32 5.50
C GLU A 2 15.30 10.00 4.83
N LYS A 3 14.63 8.89 5.15
CA LYS A 3 14.92 7.57 4.56
C LYS A 3 14.47 7.41 3.09
N ILE A 4 13.65 8.32 2.57
CA ILE A 4 13.23 8.28 1.17
C ILE A 4 14.32 8.93 0.33
N PRO A 5 14.90 8.23 -0.65
CA PRO A 5 16.04 8.75 -1.40
C PRO A 5 15.63 9.95 -2.26
N GLU A 6 16.53 10.92 -2.40
CA GLU A 6 16.32 12.08 -3.28
C GLU A 6 16.33 11.68 -4.76
N GLU A 7 17.10 10.65 -5.12
CA GLU A 7 17.20 10.12 -6.47
C GLU A 7 17.24 8.59 -6.47
N GLY A 8 16.94 7.98 -7.62
CA GLY A 8 16.99 6.53 -7.77
C GLY A 8 15.82 5.77 -7.11
N PRO A 9 15.72 4.45 -7.35
CA PRO A 9 14.53 3.68 -7.01
C PRO A 9 14.55 3.13 -5.58
N ALA A 10 13.35 2.93 -5.04
CA ALA A 10 13.15 2.19 -3.79
C ALA A 10 11.77 1.56 -3.78
N LEU A 11 11.67 0.38 -3.15
CA LEU A 11 10.40 -0.31 -2.93
C LEU A 11 9.88 0.01 -1.53
N ILE A 12 8.78 0.73 -1.45
CA ILE A 12 8.09 1.04 -0.20
C ILE A 12 7.11 -0.08 0.12
N ILE A 13 7.28 -0.72 1.28
CA ILE A 13 6.37 -1.76 1.77
C ILE A 13 5.57 -1.18 2.92
N PHE A 14 4.26 -1.07 2.74
CA PHE A 14 3.39 -0.41 3.70
C PHE A 14 2.24 -1.31 4.15
N TYR A 15 1.80 -1.08 5.37
CA TYR A 15 0.62 -1.72 5.94
C TYR A 15 -0.65 -1.24 5.24
N HIS A 16 -1.56 -2.14 4.86
CA HIS A 16 -2.84 -1.72 4.27
C HIS A 16 -3.80 -1.34 5.40
N GLY A 17 -4.25 -0.09 5.48
CA GLY A 17 -5.41 0.31 6.31
C GLY A 17 -6.74 -0.10 5.67
N ALA A 18 -7.87 0.08 6.35
CA ALA A 18 -9.18 -0.17 5.72
C ALA A 18 -9.41 0.76 4.51
N ILE A 19 -9.00 2.02 4.63
CA ILE A 19 -8.83 2.98 3.55
C ILE A 19 -7.41 3.54 3.65
N PRO A 20 -6.58 3.49 2.60
CA PRO A 20 -5.16 3.85 2.67
C PRO A 20 -4.93 5.38 2.61
N ILE A 21 -5.63 6.14 3.45
CA ILE A 21 -5.54 7.62 3.49
C ILE A 21 -4.14 8.09 3.89
N ASP A 22 -3.52 7.37 4.82
CA ASP A 22 -2.16 7.60 5.27
C ASP A 22 -1.15 7.55 4.11
N PHE A 23 -1.36 6.62 3.16
CA PHE A 23 -0.55 6.50 1.97
C PHE A 23 -0.74 7.70 1.03
N TYR A 24 -1.94 8.25 0.89
CA TYR A 24 -2.17 9.47 0.10
C TYR A 24 -1.43 10.69 0.67
N TYR A 25 -1.47 10.88 2.00
CA TYR A 25 -0.69 11.93 2.65
C TYR A 25 0.82 11.70 2.49
N PHE A 26 1.27 10.46 2.55
CA PHE A 26 2.66 10.10 2.31
C PHE A 26 3.10 10.45 0.89
N MET A 27 2.30 10.11 -0.13
CA MET A 27 2.56 10.50 -1.52
C MET A 27 2.63 12.02 -1.69
N ALA A 28 1.67 12.76 -1.12
CA ALA A 28 1.69 14.22 -1.15
C ALA A 28 2.95 14.79 -0.49
N LYS A 29 3.38 14.21 0.63
CA LYS A 29 4.59 14.62 1.35
C LYS A 29 5.86 14.37 0.52
N ILE A 30 5.96 13.23 -0.16
CA ILE A 30 7.06 12.95 -1.11
C ILE A 30 7.06 14.00 -2.21
N PHE A 31 5.91 14.27 -2.82
CA PHE A 31 5.81 15.21 -3.93
C PHE A 31 6.23 16.62 -3.51
N ILE A 32 5.68 17.14 -2.40
CA ILE A 32 5.96 18.50 -1.93
C ILE A 32 7.42 18.68 -1.49
N HIS A 33 8.00 17.69 -0.80
CA HIS A 33 9.32 17.87 -0.17
C HIS A 33 10.48 17.39 -1.04
N LYS A 34 10.23 16.49 -2.00
CA LYS A 34 11.26 15.86 -2.83
C LYS A 34 11.04 16.05 -4.33
N GLY A 35 9.87 16.58 -4.75
CA GLY A 35 9.52 16.70 -6.16
C GLY A 35 9.35 15.35 -6.88
N ARG A 36 9.16 14.26 -6.13
CA ARG A 36 9.07 12.89 -6.69
C ARG A 36 7.65 12.36 -6.64
N THR A 37 7.32 11.51 -7.60
CA THR A 37 6.11 10.69 -7.55
C THR A 37 6.44 9.30 -7.00
N CYS A 38 5.46 8.69 -6.32
CA CYS A 38 5.52 7.30 -5.88
C CYS A 38 4.37 6.55 -6.57
N ARG A 39 4.71 5.52 -7.34
CA ARG A 39 3.70 4.67 -7.98
C ARG A 39 3.20 3.65 -6.98
N VAL A 40 1.95 3.23 -7.08
CA VAL A 40 1.36 2.25 -6.15
C VAL A 40 0.73 1.09 -6.90
N VAL A 41 0.93 -0.12 -6.39
CA VAL A 41 0.25 -1.30 -6.92
C VAL A 41 -1.14 -1.41 -6.30
N ALA A 42 -2.18 -1.39 -7.14
CA ALA A 42 -3.56 -1.57 -6.73
C ALA A 42 -4.11 -2.92 -7.22
N ASP A 43 -5.09 -3.45 -6.49
CA ASP A 43 -5.78 -4.68 -6.89
C ASP A 43 -6.58 -4.44 -8.18
N HIS A 44 -6.71 -5.47 -9.00
CA HIS A 44 -7.35 -5.40 -10.31
C HIS A 44 -8.80 -4.93 -10.24
N PHE A 45 -9.53 -5.23 -9.16
CA PHE A 45 -10.94 -4.80 -9.04
C PHE A 45 -11.08 -3.27 -8.92
N VAL A 46 -10.08 -2.56 -8.38
CA VAL A 46 -10.16 -1.10 -8.15
C VAL A 46 -10.31 -0.36 -9.47
N PHE A 47 -9.65 -0.85 -10.53
CA PHE A 47 -9.73 -0.32 -11.89
C PHE A 47 -11.10 -0.52 -12.55
N LYS A 48 -11.97 -1.36 -11.97
CA LYS A 48 -13.34 -1.61 -12.46
C LYS A 48 -14.39 -0.76 -11.76
N ILE A 49 -14.02 0.02 -10.74
CA ILE A 49 -14.96 0.86 -9.99
C ILE A 49 -15.28 2.11 -10.81
N PRO A 50 -16.55 2.36 -11.17
CA PRO A 50 -16.93 3.58 -11.88
C PRO A 50 -16.56 4.84 -11.08
N GLY A 51 -15.97 5.83 -11.75
CA GLY A 51 -15.58 7.11 -11.14
C GLY A 51 -14.19 7.12 -10.46
N PHE A 52 -13.49 6.00 -10.41
CA PHE A 52 -12.17 5.91 -9.76
C PHE A 52 -10.98 6.16 -10.70
N SER A 53 -11.20 6.30 -12.01
CA SER A 53 -10.11 6.47 -13.00
C SER A 53 -9.21 7.67 -12.68
N LEU A 54 -9.81 8.85 -12.43
CA LEU A 54 -9.07 10.06 -12.08
C LEU A 54 -8.25 9.88 -10.79
N LEU A 55 -8.81 9.19 -9.80
CA LEU A 55 -8.14 8.92 -8.54
C LEU A 55 -6.90 8.03 -8.74
N LEU A 56 -7.07 6.97 -9.54
CA LEU A 56 -5.99 6.04 -9.87
C LEU A 56 -4.86 6.72 -10.65
N ASP A 57 -5.21 7.62 -11.58
CA ASP A 57 -4.24 8.39 -12.36
C ASP A 57 -3.45 9.35 -11.46
N VAL A 58 -4.12 10.09 -10.58
CA VAL A 58 -3.48 11.01 -9.62
C VAL A 58 -2.51 10.27 -8.71
N PHE A 59 -2.88 9.08 -8.22
CA PHE A 59 -2.02 8.27 -7.38
C PHE A 59 -1.04 7.37 -8.16
N CYS A 60 -0.94 7.54 -9.48
CA CYS A 60 -0.05 6.74 -10.33
C CYS A 60 -0.22 5.23 -10.07
N ALA A 61 -1.46 4.80 -9.86
CA ALA A 61 -1.79 3.43 -9.53
C ALA A 61 -1.63 2.54 -10.77
N LEU A 62 -1.05 1.36 -10.58
CA LEU A 62 -0.84 0.38 -11.64
C LEU A 62 -1.35 -1.00 -11.25
N HIS A 63 -1.66 -1.79 -12.27
CA HIS A 63 -1.80 -3.23 -12.12
C HIS A 63 -0.48 -3.85 -11.67
N GLY A 64 -0.56 -4.89 -10.83
CA GLY A 64 0.60 -5.49 -10.17
C GLY A 64 1.33 -6.67 -10.84
N PRO A 65 1.41 -6.87 -12.18
CA PRO A 65 2.37 -7.83 -12.71
C PRO A 65 3.78 -7.55 -12.19
N ARG A 66 4.50 -8.60 -11.82
CA ARG A 66 5.83 -8.49 -11.21
C ARG A 66 6.81 -7.77 -12.13
N GLU A 67 6.75 -8.12 -13.41
CA GLU A 67 7.61 -7.61 -14.48
C GLU A 67 7.46 -6.10 -14.60
N LYS A 68 6.22 -5.59 -14.51
CA LYS A 68 5.94 -4.16 -14.57
C LYS A 68 6.47 -3.42 -13.34
N CYS A 69 6.36 -4.05 -12.17
CA CYS A 69 6.93 -3.49 -10.93
C CYS A 69 8.46 -3.35 -11.04
N VAL A 70 9.13 -4.38 -11.57
CA VAL A 70 10.58 -4.38 -11.78
C VAL A 70 10.99 -3.34 -12.82
N GLU A 71 10.25 -3.21 -13.93
CA GLU A 71 10.48 -2.18 -14.96
C GLU A 71 10.44 -0.77 -14.35
N ILE A 72 9.38 -0.45 -13.60
CA ILE A 72 9.19 0.84 -12.93
C ILE A 72 10.37 1.18 -12.01
N LEU A 73 10.80 0.20 -11.20
CA LEU A 73 11.93 0.38 -10.29
C LEU A 73 13.24 0.57 -11.08
N ARG A 74 13.47 -0.19 -12.15
CA ARG A 74 14.66 0.00 -12.99
C ARG A 74 14.69 1.35 -13.71
N SER A 75 13.53 1.94 -13.97
CA SER A 75 13.41 3.31 -14.49
C SER A 75 13.66 4.40 -13.43
N GLY A 76 14.03 4.03 -12.19
CA GLY A 76 14.40 5.00 -11.15
C GLY A 76 13.23 5.55 -10.33
N HIS A 77 12.02 5.02 -10.49
CA HIS A 77 10.86 5.47 -9.74
C HIS A 77 10.77 4.82 -8.35
N LEU A 78 10.06 5.50 -7.43
CA LEU A 78 9.58 4.90 -6.20
C LEU A 78 8.34 4.06 -6.50
N LEU A 79 8.28 2.85 -5.96
CA LEU A 79 7.12 1.96 -6.06
C LEU A 79 6.65 1.57 -4.65
N ALA A 80 5.36 1.57 -4.41
CA ALA A 80 4.76 1.13 -3.16
C ALA A 80 3.88 -0.10 -3.36
N ILE A 81 4.04 -1.07 -2.47
CA ILE A 81 3.23 -2.29 -2.43
C ILE A 81 2.78 -2.51 -1.00
N SER A 82 1.49 -2.81 -0.82
CA SER A 82 1.00 -3.39 0.42
C SER A 82 0.80 -4.90 0.22
N PRO A 83 1.66 -5.77 0.79
CA PRO A 83 1.58 -7.21 0.55
C PRO A 83 0.28 -7.84 1.07
N GLY A 84 -0.26 -7.30 2.18
CA GLY A 84 -1.53 -7.75 2.75
C GLY A 84 -2.74 -7.43 1.87
N GLY A 85 -2.66 -6.34 1.09
CA GLY A 85 -3.68 -5.94 0.12
C GLY A 85 -5.08 -5.86 0.71
N VAL A 86 -6.09 -6.16 -0.12
CA VAL A 86 -7.51 -6.10 0.27
C VAL A 86 -7.84 -6.98 1.47
N ARG A 87 -7.20 -8.15 1.60
CA ARG A 87 -7.44 -9.06 2.73
C ARG A 87 -7.03 -8.43 4.05
N GLU A 88 -5.84 -7.84 4.10
CA GLU A 88 -5.37 -7.10 5.28
C GLU A 88 -6.27 -5.89 5.53
N ALA A 89 -6.62 -5.14 4.49
CA ALA A 89 -7.55 -3.99 4.57
C ALA A 89 -8.87 -4.34 5.29
N LEU A 90 -9.47 -5.47 4.92
CA LEU A 90 -10.79 -5.88 5.42
C LEU A 90 -10.75 -6.55 6.80
N ILE A 91 -9.69 -7.30 7.12
CA ILE A 91 -9.68 -8.23 8.26
C ILE A 91 -8.80 -7.75 9.42
N SER A 92 -7.79 -6.91 9.18
CA SER A 92 -6.96 -6.42 10.28
C SER A 92 -7.70 -5.34 11.11
N ASP A 93 -7.22 -5.13 12.33
CA ASP A 93 -7.86 -4.36 13.40
C ASP A 93 -6.87 -3.39 14.08
N GLU A 94 -7.27 -2.79 15.21
CA GLU A 94 -6.45 -1.85 16.00
C GLU A 94 -5.15 -2.45 16.56
N THR A 95 -4.93 -3.76 16.46
CA THR A 95 -3.68 -4.41 16.88
C THR A 95 -2.62 -4.43 15.79
N TYR A 96 -2.94 -3.97 14.58
CA TYR A 96 -2.02 -3.87 13.45
C TYR A 96 -1.39 -5.21 13.02
N ASN A 97 -2.11 -6.32 13.22
CA ASN A 97 -1.67 -7.62 12.76
C ASN A 97 -1.42 -7.61 11.25
N ILE A 98 -0.21 -8.05 10.86
CA ILE A 98 0.21 -8.18 9.46
C ILE A 98 -0.39 -9.45 8.86
N ILE A 99 -1.11 -9.34 7.75
CA ILE A 99 -1.84 -10.44 7.11
C ILE A 99 -1.34 -10.64 5.66
N TRP A 100 -0.05 -10.99 5.52
CA TRP A 100 0.54 -11.27 4.20
C TRP A 100 0.26 -12.70 3.70
N GLY A 101 0.06 -13.64 4.62
CA GLY A 101 -0.02 -15.07 4.31
C GLY A 101 1.24 -15.55 3.56
N ASN A 102 1.04 -16.24 2.43
CA ASN A 102 2.15 -16.73 1.60
C ASN A 102 2.60 -15.73 0.52
N ARG A 103 2.14 -14.47 0.54
CA ARG A 103 2.47 -13.47 -0.48
C ARG A 103 3.90 -12.98 -0.32
N LYS A 104 4.80 -13.50 -1.16
CA LYS A 104 6.23 -13.15 -1.19
C LYS A 104 6.66 -12.42 -2.47
N GLY A 105 5.69 -12.08 -3.34
CA GLY A 105 5.98 -11.47 -4.64
C GLY A 105 6.75 -10.14 -4.56
N PHE A 106 6.46 -9.32 -3.56
CA PHE A 106 7.16 -8.05 -3.33
C PHE A 106 8.65 -8.25 -3.04
N ALA A 107 9.02 -9.33 -2.32
CA ALA A 107 10.41 -9.64 -2.04
C ALA A 107 11.15 -10.03 -3.32
N GLN A 108 10.51 -10.82 -4.19
CA GLN A 108 11.07 -11.14 -5.50
C GLN A 108 11.23 -9.89 -6.38
N VAL A 109 10.27 -8.96 -6.36
CA VAL A 109 10.39 -7.65 -7.05
C VAL A 109 11.64 -6.90 -6.59
N ALA A 110 11.88 -6.82 -5.28
CA ALA A 110 13.08 -6.14 -4.75
C ALA A 110 14.39 -6.82 -5.18
N ILE A 111 14.42 -8.15 -5.16
CA ILE A 111 15.58 -8.95 -5.61
C ILE A 111 15.85 -8.70 -7.10
N ASP A 112 14.82 -8.81 -7.94
CA ASP A 112 14.94 -8.70 -9.40
C ASP A 112 15.31 -7.28 -9.85
N ALA A 113 14.80 -6.26 -9.13
CA ALA A 113 15.11 -4.87 -9.38
C ALA A 113 16.41 -4.40 -8.70
N LYS A 114 16.96 -5.16 -7.75
CA LYS A 114 18.13 -4.82 -6.93
C LYS A 114 17.98 -3.49 -6.20
N VAL A 115 16.82 -3.28 -5.57
CA VAL A 115 16.48 -2.02 -4.87
C VAL A 115 16.29 -2.24 -3.37
N PRO A 116 16.49 -1.21 -2.53
CA PRO A 116 16.19 -1.32 -1.11
C PRO A 116 14.67 -1.41 -0.87
N ILE A 117 14.30 -2.14 0.18
CA ILE A 117 12.96 -2.09 0.77
C ILE A 117 12.94 -1.05 1.88
N ILE A 118 12.00 -0.11 1.81
CA ILE A 118 11.73 0.87 2.86
C ILE A 118 10.39 0.50 3.50
N PRO A 119 10.38 -0.02 4.74
CA PRO A 119 9.13 -0.26 5.44
C PRO A 119 8.49 1.08 5.84
N MET A 120 7.18 1.18 5.65
CA MET A 120 6.35 2.29 6.09
C MET A 120 5.25 1.77 7.01
N PHE A 121 5.06 2.47 8.12
CA PHE A 121 4.00 2.21 9.07
C PHE A 121 3.42 3.53 9.56
N THR A 122 2.11 3.54 9.79
CA THR A 122 1.38 4.67 10.35
C THR A 122 0.47 4.17 11.46
N GLN A 123 0.25 5.01 12.47
CA GLN A 123 -0.69 4.77 13.54
C GLN A 123 -2.02 5.47 13.23
N ASN A 124 -3.09 5.02 13.88
CA ASN A 124 -4.46 5.52 13.80
C ASN A 124 -5.23 5.20 12.51
N ILE A 125 -4.59 4.57 11.51
CA ILE A 125 -5.24 4.25 10.23
C ILE A 125 -6.33 3.17 10.38
N ARG A 126 -6.29 2.39 11.47
CA ARG A 126 -7.29 1.35 11.80
C ARG A 126 -8.46 1.87 12.62
N GLU A 127 -8.23 2.90 13.40
CA GLU A 127 -9.17 3.52 14.30
C GLU A 127 -10.07 4.50 13.53
N GLY A 128 -9.56 5.11 12.47
CA GLY A 128 -10.30 6.06 11.63
C GLY A 128 -11.43 5.45 10.79
N PHE A 129 -11.38 4.14 10.49
CA PHE A 129 -12.35 3.47 9.62
C PHE A 129 -12.68 2.07 10.12
N ARG A 130 -13.98 1.74 10.19
CA ARG A 130 -14.42 0.39 10.55
C ARG A 130 -14.17 -0.59 9.40
N SER A 131 -13.58 -1.74 9.73
CA SER A 131 -13.39 -2.90 8.85
C SER A 131 -14.18 -4.11 9.38
N LEU A 132 -14.31 -5.17 8.58
CA LEU A 132 -15.01 -6.40 8.98
C LEU A 132 -14.27 -7.14 10.11
N GLY A 133 -12.94 -7.04 10.20
CA GLY A 133 -12.17 -7.62 11.30
C GLY A 133 -12.59 -7.10 12.68
N GLY A 134 -12.92 -5.81 12.76
CA GLY A 134 -13.36 -5.15 14.01
C GLY A 134 -14.82 -5.45 14.40
N THR A 135 -15.64 -6.05 13.52
CA THR A 135 -17.05 -6.36 13.82
C THR A 135 -17.24 -7.71 14.50
N SER A 136 -16.19 -8.53 14.66
CA SER A 136 -16.28 -9.81 15.39
C SER A 136 -16.74 -9.64 16.85
N LYS A 137 -16.42 -8.49 17.47
CA LYS A 137 -16.90 -8.14 18.83
C LYS A 137 -18.41 -7.85 18.87
N PHE A 138 -19.05 -7.50 17.75
CA PHE A 138 -20.49 -7.22 17.70
C PHE A 138 -21.34 -8.50 17.71
N TRP A 139 -20.84 -9.61 17.17
CA TRP A 139 -21.55 -10.89 17.15
C TRP A 139 -21.73 -11.50 18.55
N PHE A 140 -20.79 -11.23 19.46
CA PHE A 140 -20.86 -11.70 20.85
C PHE A 140 -21.87 -10.92 21.71
N ILE A 141 -22.30 -9.73 21.31
CA ILE A 141 -23.19 -8.86 22.11
C ILE A 141 -24.67 -9.18 21.89
N TRP A 142 -25.03 -9.91 20.82
CA TRP A 142 -26.43 -10.24 20.49
C TRP A 142 -26.84 -11.68 20.84
N PHE A 143 -25.93 -12.48 21.39
CA PHE A 143 -26.18 -13.88 21.78
C PHE A 143 -26.00 -14.15 23.29
N PHE A 144 -25.85 -13.11 24.11
CA PHE A 144 -25.91 -13.17 25.57
C PHE A 144 -26.84 -12.10 26.12
#